data_AF-A0A1Y0Y957-F1
#
_entry.id   AF-A0A1Y0Y957-F1
#
_cell.length_a   1.000
_cell.length_b   1.000
_cell.length_c   1.000
_cell.angle_alpha   90.00
_cell.angle_beta   90.00
_cell.angle_gamma   90.00
#
_symmetry.space_group_name_H-M   'P 1'
#
loop_
_entity.id
_entity.type
_entity.pdbx_description
1 polymer ?
#
loop_
_entity_poly.entity_id
_entity_poly.type
_entity_poly.pdbx_seq_one_letter_code
_entity_poly.pdbx_strand_id
1 'polypeptide(L)'
;MDVVNRRHHQIIFSTHSSIMMDALPPEGRKLLIRGENGVDVFDSVTSTRVKTALSCGERGHTILCVEDDFAQSFLREILRRYDVHLLESVEIIPFGDAKAVLSAHNVLIKSGEKSIAVRDADQGVDKSQNIFALPGSLPPEKEVFCSKASKLKLSELYRFDAEAFLSSHPDMDHHEYFPRISGNLSCSREVLESDCIRGFLDDVGDDWSRDLCENIKKQII
;
A
#
# COMPACT_ATOMS: atom_id res chain seq x y z
N MET A 1 -29.39 3.90 -16.43
CA MET A 1 -29.34 3.93 -17.92
C MET A 1 -30.71 3.76 -18.59
N ASP A 2 -31.65 3.01 -18.01
CA ASP A 2 -32.97 2.72 -18.63
C ASP A 2 -33.78 3.96 -19.09
N VAL A 3 -33.96 4.95 -18.21
CA VAL A 3 -34.72 6.17 -18.53
C VAL A 3 -34.10 6.96 -19.69
N VAL A 4 -32.76 7.02 -19.74
CA VAL A 4 -31.98 7.74 -20.76
C VAL A 4 -32.19 7.11 -22.13
N ASN A 5 -32.11 5.78 -22.19
CA ASN A 5 -32.33 5.01 -23.43
C ASN A 5 -33.79 5.14 -23.93
N ARG A 6 -34.77 5.07 -23.03
CA ARG A 6 -36.19 5.14 -23.38
C ARG A 6 -36.65 6.53 -23.82
N ARG A 7 -36.05 7.59 -23.25
CA ARG A 7 -36.46 8.99 -23.50
C ARG A 7 -35.56 9.70 -24.51
N HIS A 8 -34.53 9.03 -25.03
CA HIS A 8 -33.55 9.59 -25.97
C HIS A 8 -32.90 10.88 -25.45
N HIS A 9 -32.57 10.90 -24.16
CA HIS A 9 -31.87 12.03 -23.56
C HIS A 9 -30.36 11.78 -23.58
N GLN A 10 -29.58 12.83 -23.86
CA GLN A 10 -28.15 12.83 -23.62
C GLN A 10 -27.89 13.63 -22.35
N ILE A 11 -27.26 13.01 -21.35
CA ILE A 11 -26.92 13.66 -20.09
C ILE A 11 -25.41 13.85 -20.06
N ILE A 12 -24.98 15.10 -19.93
CA ILE A 12 -23.58 15.48 -19.76
C ILE A 12 -23.48 16.12 -18.40
N PHE A 13 -22.57 15.63 -17.57
CA PHE A 13 -22.33 16.16 -16.23
C PHE A 13 -20.86 16.00 -15.86
N SER A 14 -20.36 16.88 -14.99
CA SER A 14 -19.08 16.71 -14.32
C SER A 14 -19.32 16.16 -12.92
N THR A 15 -18.40 15.34 -12.42
CA THR A 15 -18.47 14.78 -11.07
C THR A 15 -17.09 14.46 -10.54
N HIS A 16 -16.90 14.62 -9.23
CA HIS A 16 -15.76 14.10 -8.46
C HIS A 16 -16.06 12.75 -7.78
N SER A 17 -17.30 12.25 -7.90
CA SER A 17 -17.70 10.99 -7.26
C SER A 17 -17.23 9.80 -8.08
N SER A 18 -16.35 8.99 -7.50
CA SER A 18 -15.93 7.73 -8.11
C SER A 18 -17.07 6.73 -8.26
N ILE A 19 -18.03 6.73 -7.32
CA ILE A 19 -19.22 5.87 -7.39
C ILE A 19 -20.03 6.17 -8.66
N MET A 20 -20.16 7.46 -9.01
CA MET A 20 -20.85 7.87 -10.24
C MET A 20 -20.04 7.51 -11.49
N MET A 21 -18.72 7.57 -11.42
CA MET A 21 -17.83 7.16 -12.52
C MET A 21 -17.87 5.65 -12.75
N ASP A 22 -17.88 4.84 -11.69
CA ASP A 22 -18.01 3.39 -11.75
C ASP A 22 -19.34 2.95 -12.37
N ALA A 23 -20.42 3.70 -12.09
CA ALA A 23 -21.75 3.44 -12.64
C ALA A 23 -21.89 3.75 -14.14
N LEU A 24 -20.96 4.52 -14.72
CA LEU A 24 -20.94 4.83 -16.15
C LEU A 24 -20.14 3.78 -16.94
N PRO A 25 -20.56 3.44 -18.16
CA PRO A 25 -19.74 2.64 -19.06
C PRO A 25 -18.47 3.43 -19.46
N PRO A 26 -17.32 2.76 -19.72
CA PRO A 26 -16.05 3.43 -20.04
C PRO A 26 -16.19 4.47 -21.15
N GLU A 27 -16.93 4.18 -22.22
CA GLU A 27 -17.12 5.05 -23.37
C GLU A 27 -17.81 6.38 -23.01
N GLY A 28 -18.55 6.41 -21.89
CA GLY A 28 -19.19 7.59 -21.35
C GLY A 28 -18.30 8.44 -20.43
N ARG A 29 -17.07 7.99 -20.14
CA ARG A 29 -16.15 8.66 -19.23
C ARG A 29 -15.14 9.49 -20.02
N LYS A 30 -15.09 10.79 -19.73
CA LYS A 30 -14.13 11.74 -20.30
C LYS A 30 -13.40 12.45 -19.17
N LEU A 31 -12.07 12.39 -19.19
CA LEU A 31 -11.22 13.12 -18.28
C LEU A 31 -10.64 14.34 -18.99
N LEU A 32 -10.79 15.51 -18.38
CA LEU A 32 -10.30 16.79 -18.90
C LEU A 32 -9.17 17.26 -17.99
N ILE A 33 -7.96 17.39 -18.53
CA ILE A 33 -6.79 17.90 -17.80
C ILE A 33 -6.34 19.20 -18.44
N ARG A 34 -6.10 20.24 -17.63
CA ARG A 34 -5.58 21.51 -18.12
C ARG A 34 -4.06 21.43 -18.25
N GLY A 35 -3.55 21.55 -19.47
CA GLY A 35 -2.13 21.67 -19.77
C GLY A 35 -1.70 23.12 -20.01
N GLU A 36 -0.41 23.35 -20.27
CA GLU A 36 0.15 24.69 -20.52
C GLU A 36 -0.41 25.34 -21.80
N ASN A 37 -0.76 24.54 -22.80
CA ASN A 37 -1.24 24.99 -24.12
C ASN A 37 -2.75 24.78 -24.36
N GLY A 38 -3.52 24.32 -23.36
CA GLY A 38 -4.94 24.03 -23.55
C GLY A 38 -5.52 23.01 -22.58
N VAL A 39 -6.55 22.30 -23.04
CA VAL A 39 -7.20 21.22 -22.28
C VAL A 39 -7.05 19.92 -23.06
N ASP A 40 -6.40 18.94 -22.45
CA ASP A 40 -6.25 17.59 -22.97
C ASP A 40 -7.47 16.75 -22.56
N VAL A 41 -8.01 15.99 -23.51
CA VAL A 41 -9.19 15.15 -23.31
C VAL A 41 -8.78 13.68 -23.45
N PHE A 42 -9.02 12.91 -22.38
CA PHE A 42 -8.78 11.47 -22.36
C PHE A 42 -10.11 10.72 -22.34
N ASP A 43 -10.33 9.90 -23.36
CA ASP A 43 -11.53 9.06 -23.50
C ASP A 43 -11.35 7.68 -22.83
N SER A 44 -12.46 7.05 -22.45
CA SER A 44 -12.50 5.66 -21.96
C SER A 44 -11.63 5.37 -20.74
N VAL A 45 -11.53 6.36 -19.86
CA VAL A 45 -10.70 6.31 -18.65
C VAL A 45 -11.30 5.39 -17.58
N THR A 46 -10.44 4.64 -16.89
CA THR A 46 -10.85 3.84 -15.72
C THR A 46 -11.20 4.77 -14.56
N SER A 47 -12.10 4.32 -13.68
CA SER A 47 -12.46 5.09 -12.48
C SER A 47 -11.26 5.36 -11.58
N THR A 48 -10.28 4.47 -11.54
CA THR A 48 -8.99 4.70 -10.85
C THR A 48 -8.22 5.87 -11.46
N ARG A 49 -8.02 5.91 -12.78
CA ARG A 49 -7.32 7.04 -13.44
C ARG A 49 -8.08 8.36 -13.29
N VAL A 50 -9.42 8.30 -13.29
CA VAL A 50 -10.27 9.46 -13.01
C VAL A 50 -10.12 9.91 -11.56
N LYS A 51 -10.06 9.01 -10.58
CA LYS A 51 -9.76 9.38 -9.18
C LYS A 51 -8.41 10.09 -9.10
N THR A 52 -7.35 9.48 -9.62
CA THR A 52 -5.99 10.05 -9.58
C THR A 52 -5.94 11.45 -10.22
N ALA A 53 -6.61 11.64 -11.36
CA ALA A 53 -6.64 12.92 -12.05
C ALA A 53 -7.66 13.93 -11.50
N LEU A 54 -8.76 13.51 -10.89
CA LEU A 54 -9.69 14.41 -10.19
C LEU A 54 -9.21 14.78 -8.79
N SER A 55 -8.21 14.07 -8.28
CA SER A 55 -7.41 14.47 -7.13
C SER A 55 -6.50 15.65 -7.44
N CYS A 56 -6.54 16.24 -8.65
CA CYS A 56 -5.88 17.49 -9.03
C CYS A 56 -6.34 18.70 -8.19
N GLY A 57 -6.01 18.68 -6.91
CA GLY A 57 -6.35 19.67 -5.90
C GLY A 57 -5.83 19.32 -4.50
N GLU A 58 -5.67 18.02 -4.19
CA GLU A 58 -4.87 17.57 -3.05
C GLU A 58 -3.58 16.97 -3.62
N ARG A 59 -2.44 17.48 -3.16
CA ARG A 59 -1.12 17.30 -3.78
C ARG A 59 -0.82 15.82 -4.07
N GLY A 60 -0.73 15.47 -5.36
CA GLY A 60 0.02 14.33 -5.90
C GLY A 60 -0.10 13.00 -5.16
N HIS A 61 -1.11 12.21 -5.49
CA HIS A 61 -1.21 10.81 -5.07
C HIS A 61 0.07 10.06 -5.48
N THR A 62 0.84 9.57 -4.51
CA THR A 62 2.12 8.89 -4.74
C THR A 62 1.93 7.39 -4.55
N ILE A 63 2.38 6.58 -5.52
CA ILE A 63 2.26 5.11 -5.45
C ILE A 63 3.51 4.54 -4.77
N LEU A 64 3.32 3.95 -3.60
CA LEU A 64 4.32 3.20 -2.84
C LEU A 64 4.27 1.73 -3.28
N CYS A 65 5.28 1.30 -4.05
CA CYS A 65 5.43 -0.08 -4.49
C CYS A 65 6.12 -0.89 -3.40
N VAL A 66 5.47 -1.94 -2.92
CA VAL A 66 6.01 -2.88 -1.91
C VAL A 66 6.03 -4.30 -2.44
N GLU A 67 6.76 -5.19 -1.77
CA GLU A 67 6.92 -6.57 -2.22
C GLU A 67 5.60 -7.35 -2.09
N ASP A 68 5.11 -7.55 -0.87
CA ASP A 68 3.91 -8.34 -0.62
C ASP A 68 2.87 -7.62 0.26
N ASP A 69 1.79 -8.33 0.54
CA ASP A 69 0.69 -7.89 1.38
C ASP A 69 1.12 -7.61 2.84
N PHE A 70 2.11 -8.33 3.35
CA PHE A 70 2.62 -8.12 4.71
C PHE A 70 3.39 -6.79 4.76
N ALA A 71 4.31 -6.58 3.82
CA ALA A 71 5.02 -5.31 3.64
C ALA A 71 4.04 -4.14 3.45
N GLN A 72 2.95 -4.34 2.70
CA GLN A 72 1.89 -3.35 2.55
C GLN A 72 1.24 -2.98 3.89
N SER A 73 0.81 -3.98 4.67
CA SER A 73 0.17 -3.76 5.96
C SER A 73 1.14 -3.14 6.98
N PHE A 74 2.40 -3.56 6.94
CA PHE A 74 3.44 -3.06 7.81
C PHE A 74 3.78 -1.59 7.52
N LEU A 75 4.06 -1.24 6.27
CA LEU A 75 4.33 0.13 5.86
C LEU A 75 3.13 1.04 6.14
N ARG A 76 1.91 0.56 5.89
CA ARG A 76 0.68 1.31 6.19
C ARG A 76 0.57 1.66 7.67
N GLU A 77 0.85 0.72 8.56
CA GLU A 77 0.79 0.97 10.01
C GLU A 77 1.92 1.91 10.47
N ILE A 78 3.13 1.77 9.91
CA ILE A 78 4.24 2.70 10.13
C ILE A 78 3.83 4.13 9.78
N LEU A 79 3.31 4.34 8.55
CA LEU A 79 2.90 5.67 8.10
C LEU A 79 1.72 6.20 8.93
N ARG A 80 0.77 5.34 9.32
CA ARG A 80 -0.37 5.72 10.17
C ARG A 80 0.07 6.30 11.51
N ARG A 81 1.11 5.72 12.13
CA ARG A 81 1.66 6.18 13.42
C ARG A 81 2.46 7.47 13.27
N TYR A 82 3.21 7.58 12.17
CA TYR A 82 4.02 8.77 11.90
C TYR A 82 3.16 9.99 11.56
N ASP A 83 2.25 9.87 10.60
CA ASP A 83 1.38 10.96 10.15
C ASP A 83 0.17 10.38 9.40
N VAL A 84 -0.98 10.31 10.07
CA VAL A 84 -2.21 9.73 9.50
C VAL A 84 -2.66 10.43 8.20
N HIS A 85 -2.37 11.72 8.05
CA HIS A 85 -2.74 12.47 6.84
C HIS A 85 -1.86 12.12 5.65
N LEU A 86 -0.67 11.55 5.87
CA LEU A 86 0.18 11.08 4.77
C LEU A 86 -0.51 9.96 3.98
N LEU A 87 -1.33 9.15 4.65
CA LEU A 87 -2.12 8.09 4.01
C LEU A 87 -3.18 8.62 3.03
N GLU A 88 -3.60 9.87 3.17
CA GLU A 88 -4.52 10.51 2.22
C GLU A 88 -3.82 10.83 0.88
N SER A 89 -2.48 10.88 0.88
CA SER A 89 -1.66 11.26 -0.27
C SER A 89 -0.90 10.09 -0.91
N VAL A 90 -1.08 8.86 -0.43
CA VAL A 90 -0.34 7.68 -0.93
C VAL A 90 -1.22 6.47 -1.20
N GLU A 91 -0.86 5.67 -2.20
CA GLU A 91 -1.41 4.33 -2.44
C GLU A 91 -0.29 3.32 -2.19
N ILE A 92 -0.49 2.34 -1.32
CA ILE A 92 0.51 1.28 -1.10
C ILE A 92 0.04 0.04 -1.86
N ILE A 93 0.83 -0.45 -2.81
CA ILE A 93 0.46 -1.54 -3.71
C ILE A 93 1.55 -2.63 -3.69
N PRO A 94 1.18 -3.90 -3.42
CA PRO A 94 2.09 -5.04 -3.51
C PRO A 94 2.31 -5.46 -4.98
N PHE A 95 3.54 -5.79 -5.35
CA PHE A 95 3.92 -6.15 -6.72
C PHE A 95 4.62 -7.52 -6.87
N GLY A 96 4.97 -8.19 -5.77
CA GLY A 96 5.70 -9.45 -5.75
C GLY A 96 7.13 -9.24 -5.25
N ASP A 97 8.13 -9.82 -5.91
CA ASP A 97 9.50 -9.73 -5.44
C ASP A 97 10.15 -8.34 -5.64
N ALA A 98 11.32 -8.13 -5.04
CA ALA A 98 12.14 -6.94 -5.22
C ALA A 98 12.36 -6.51 -6.68
N LYS A 99 12.41 -7.44 -7.65
CA LYS A 99 12.57 -7.09 -9.08
C LYS A 99 11.25 -6.56 -9.66
N ALA A 100 10.13 -7.17 -9.29
CA ALA A 100 8.79 -6.73 -9.69
C ALA A 100 8.50 -5.33 -9.16
N VAL A 101 8.85 -5.05 -7.90
CA VAL A 101 8.75 -3.71 -7.30
C VAL A 101 9.52 -2.66 -8.11
N LEU A 102 10.80 -2.93 -8.42
CA LEU A 102 11.62 -2.01 -9.21
C LEU A 102 11.09 -1.84 -10.64
N SER A 103 10.63 -2.92 -11.27
CA SER A 103 10.04 -2.87 -12.61
C SER A 103 8.79 -2.00 -12.62
N ALA A 104 7.86 -2.23 -11.68
CA ALA A 104 6.63 -1.46 -11.53
C ALA A 104 6.92 0.02 -11.27
N HIS A 105 7.80 0.32 -10.32
CA HIS A 105 8.26 1.67 -10.03
C HIS A 105 8.78 2.41 -11.28
N ASN A 106 9.65 1.76 -12.05
CA ASN A 106 10.18 2.33 -13.29
C ASN A 106 9.10 2.55 -14.36
N VAL A 107 8.12 1.64 -14.48
CA VAL A 107 7.00 1.78 -15.43
C VAL A 107 6.10 2.95 -15.03
N LEU A 108 5.82 3.12 -13.73
CA LEU A 108 5.00 4.22 -13.21
C LEU A 108 5.68 5.58 -13.46
N ILE A 109 6.97 5.71 -13.15
CA ILE A 109 7.74 6.92 -13.44
C ILE A 109 7.72 7.24 -14.94
N LYS A 110 7.98 6.25 -15.80
CA LYS A 110 7.93 6.43 -17.26
C LYS A 110 6.55 6.85 -17.77
N SER A 111 5.50 6.50 -17.04
CA SER A 111 4.11 6.85 -17.36
C SER A 111 3.70 8.22 -16.82
N GLY A 112 4.62 8.94 -16.15
CA GLY A 112 4.37 10.26 -15.57
C GLY A 112 3.78 10.24 -14.15
N GLU A 113 3.65 9.06 -13.54
CA GLU A 113 3.12 8.91 -12.18
C GLU A 113 4.21 9.12 -11.12
N LYS A 114 3.83 9.66 -9.95
CA LYS A 114 4.72 9.69 -8.79
C LYS A 114 4.79 8.30 -8.16
N SER A 115 5.99 7.73 -8.09
CA SER A 115 6.20 6.43 -7.46
C SER A 115 7.41 6.43 -6.55
N ILE A 116 7.34 5.61 -5.51
CA ILE A 116 8.42 5.31 -4.56
C ILE A 116 8.45 3.78 -4.41
N ALA A 117 9.63 3.17 -4.51
CA ALA A 117 9.80 1.76 -4.20
C ALA A 117 10.21 1.60 -2.73
N VAL A 118 9.58 0.69 -2.00
CA VAL A 118 9.95 0.32 -0.63
C VAL A 118 10.12 -1.20 -0.58
N ARG A 119 11.37 -1.65 -0.42
CA ARG A 119 11.76 -3.07 -0.42
C ARG A 119 12.05 -3.58 0.98
N ASP A 120 12.35 -4.87 1.10
CA ASP A 120 12.79 -5.44 2.37
C ASP A 120 14.11 -4.85 2.86
N ALA A 121 14.36 -4.98 4.17
CA ALA A 121 15.48 -4.36 4.87
C ALA A 121 16.86 -4.83 4.38
N ASP A 122 16.94 -6.00 3.76
CA ASP A 122 18.17 -6.56 3.19
C ASP A 122 18.51 -6.02 1.79
N GLN A 123 17.57 -5.27 1.19
CA GLN A 123 17.74 -4.66 -0.13
C GLN A 123 18.34 -3.25 -0.02
N GLY A 124 19.24 -2.92 -0.94
CA GLY A 124 19.93 -1.62 -0.94
C GLY A 124 19.00 -0.41 -1.08
N VAL A 125 19.42 0.73 -0.55
CA VAL A 125 18.74 2.03 -0.68
C VAL A 125 19.33 2.82 -1.85
N ASP A 126 18.48 3.43 -2.68
CA ASP A 126 18.87 4.46 -3.64
C ASP A 126 17.92 5.65 -3.55
N LYS A 127 18.25 6.57 -2.63
CA LYS A 127 17.45 7.77 -2.36
C LYS A 127 17.36 8.68 -3.58
N SER A 128 18.29 8.60 -4.54
CA SER A 128 18.27 9.43 -5.75
C SER A 128 17.21 8.99 -6.76
N GLN A 129 16.81 7.72 -6.68
CA GLN A 129 15.78 7.12 -7.53
C GLN A 129 14.49 6.83 -6.76
N ASN A 130 14.30 7.40 -5.56
CA ASN A 130 13.14 7.12 -4.70
C ASN A 130 12.97 5.62 -4.38
N ILE A 131 14.09 4.93 -4.17
CA ILE A 131 14.11 3.53 -3.74
C ILE A 131 14.56 3.49 -2.27
N PHE A 132 13.65 3.05 -1.42
CA PHE A 132 13.85 2.88 0.02
C PHE A 132 13.75 1.41 0.43
N ALA A 133 14.10 1.15 1.69
CA ALA A 133 13.96 -0.14 2.34
C ALA A 133 13.15 0.01 3.62
N LEU A 134 12.42 -1.03 4.00
CA LEU A 134 11.79 -1.15 5.30
C LEU A 134 12.87 -1.09 6.40
N PRO A 135 12.56 -0.55 7.59
CA PRO A 135 13.52 -0.54 8.68
C PRO A 135 13.73 -1.97 9.21
N GLY A 136 14.89 -2.21 9.81
CA GLY A 136 15.25 -3.51 10.36
C GLY A 136 16.48 -4.11 9.69
N SER A 137 16.65 -5.41 9.88
CA SER A 137 17.75 -6.19 9.29
C SER A 137 17.30 -7.53 8.72
N LEU A 138 16.06 -7.92 9.00
CA LEU A 138 15.42 -9.12 8.52
C LEU A 138 14.23 -8.75 7.61
N PRO A 139 13.74 -9.69 6.80
CA PRO A 139 12.43 -9.56 6.16
C PRO A 139 11.35 -9.22 7.20
N PRO A 140 10.35 -8.41 6.81
CA PRO A 140 9.43 -7.80 7.76
C PRO A 140 8.62 -8.82 8.56
N GLU A 141 8.23 -9.95 7.98
CA GLU A 141 7.55 -11.03 8.69
C GLU A 141 8.42 -11.62 9.79
N LYS A 142 9.71 -11.86 9.50
CA LYS A 142 10.65 -12.40 10.49
C LYS A 142 10.92 -11.40 11.59
N GLU A 143 11.17 -10.14 11.24
CA GLU A 143 11.45 -9.06 12.19
C GLU A 143 10.27 -8.91 13.17
N VAL A 144 9.04 -8.84 12.66
CA VAL A 144 7.83 -8.71 13.48
C VAL A 144 7.53 -9.98 14.26
N PHE A 145 7.51 -11.15 13.61
CA PHE A 145 7.09 -12.41 14.24
C PHE A 145 8.06 -12.89 15.33
N CYS A 146 9.36 -12.71 15.12
CA CYS A 146 10.37 -13.15 16.08
C CYS A 146 10.50 -12.22 17.30
N SER A 147 9.92 -11.01 17.24
CA SER A 147 9.96 -10.05 18.34
C SER A 147 9.25 -10.56 19.59
N LYS A 148 9.74 -10.14 20.76
CA LYS A 148 9.16 -10.51 22.04
C LYS A 148 7.71 -10.03 22.17
N ALA A 149 7.43 -8.81 21.72
CA ALA A 149 6.11 -8.21 21.81
C ALA A 149 5.07 -8.94 20.96
N SER A 150 5.40 -9.31 19.72
CA SER A 150 4.49 -10.09 18.86
C SER A 150 4.22 -11.49 19.44
N LYS A 151 5.24 -12.18 19.94
CA LYS A 151 5.07 -13.49 20.60
C LYS A 151 4.16 -13.39 21.82
N LEU A 152 4.29 -12.32 22.62
CA LEU A 152 3.40 -12.06 23.74
C LEU A 152 1.95 -11.83 23.28
N LYS A 153 1.73 -11.01 22.24
CA LYS A 153 0.39 -10.78 21.66
C LYS A 153 -0.24 -12.08 21.17
N LEU A 154 0.53 -12.93 20.49
CA LEU A 154 0.06 -14.25 20.02
C LEU A 154 -0.34 -15.15 21.19
N SER A 155 0.43 -15.15 22.27
CA SER A 155 0.11 -15.93 23.47
C SER A 155 -1.15 -15.40 24.18
N GLU A 156 -1.25 -14.09 24.39
CA GLU A 156 -2.33 -13.47 25.16
C GLU A 156 -3.67 -13.46 24.41
N LEU A 157 -3.67 -13.08 23.13
CA LEU A 157 -4.90 -12.90 22.36
C LEU A 157 -5.36 -14.21 21.71
N TYR A 158 -4.41 -15.04 21.29
CA TYR A 158 -4.70 -16.22 20.46
C TYR A 158 -4.36 -17.54 21.15
N ARG A 159 -3.78 -17.51 22.36
CA ARG A 159 -3.28 -18.71 23.07
C ARG A 159 -2.33 -19.54 22.22
N PHE A 160 -1.56 -18.86 21.37
CA PHE A 160 -0.66 -19.46 20.41
C PHE A 160 0.80 -19.41 20.91
N ASP A 161 1.47 -20.56 20.90
CA ASP A 161 2.87 -20.69 21.28
C ASP A 161 3.77 -20.54 20.04
N ALA A 162 4.28 -19.33 19.84
CA ALA A 162 5.15 -19.01 18.73
C ALA A 162 6.52 -19.71 18.80
N GLU A 163 7.04 -20.01 19.99
CA GLU A 163 8.34 -20.68 20.14
C GLU A 163 8.23 -22.17 19.79
N ALA A 164 7.16 -22.82 20.24
CA ALA A 164 6.85 -24.19 19.84
C ALA A 164 6.61 -24.29 18.32
N PHE A 165 5.91 -23.31 17.74
CA PHE A 165 5.67 -23.25 16.30
C PHE A 165 6.98 -23.17 15.48
N LEU A 166 7.88 -22.26 15.84
CA LEU A 166 9.19 -22.13 15.20
C LEU A 166 10.03 -23.39 15.37
N SER A 167 10.04 -23.98 16.57
CA SER A 167 10.80 -25.19 16.87
C SER A 167 10.31 -26.41 16.08
N SER A 168 8.99 -26.49 15.84
CA SER A 168 8.40 -27.55 15.02
C SER A 168 8.58 -27.35 13.52
N HIS A 169 9.01 -26.16 13.09
CA HIS A 169 9.16 -25.79 11.68
C HIS A 169 10.39 -24.90 11.43
N PRO A 170 11.61 -25.40 11.69
CA PRO A 170 12.83 -24.59 11.67
C PRO A 170 13.15 -23.99 10.29
N ASP A 171 12.78 -24.69 9.21
CA ASP A 171 13.09 -24.29 7.83
C ASP A 171 11.88 -23.67 7.11
N MET A 172 10.83 -23.27 7.83
CA MET A 172 9.65 -22.68 7.21
C MET A 172 9.96 -21.32 6.60
N ASP A 173 9.46 -21.13 5.38
CA ASP A 173 9.46 -19.84 4.73
C ASP A 173 8.66 -18.81 5.55
N HIS A 174 9.24 -17.65 5.80
CA HIS A 174 8.63 -16.59 6.58
C HIS A 174 7.31 -16.05 6.03
N HIS A 175 7.13 -16.06 4.70
CA HIS A 175 5.85 -15.69 4.09
C HIS A 175 4.72 -16.68 4.49
N GLU A 176 5.06 -17.88 4.97
CA GLU A 176 4.10 -18.90 5.41
C GLU A 176 3.76 -18.81 6.91
N TYR A 177 4.44 -17.97 7.69
CA TYR A 177 4.20 -17.88 9.14
C TYR A 177 2.75 -17.50 9.44
N PHE A 178 2.32 -16.32 8.98
CA PHE A 178 0.98 -15.81 9.25
C PHE A 178 -0.14 -16.62 8.56
N PRO A 179 0.01 -17.06 7.28
CA PRO A 179 -0.95 -17.97 6.65
C PRO A 179 -1.17 -19.29 7.41
N ARG A 180 -0.11 -19.99 7.84
CA ARG A 180 -0.28 -21.24 8.59
C ARG A 180 -0.90 -21.03 9.96
N ILE A 181 -0.49 -19.98 10.67
CA ILE A 181 -0.99 -19.71 12.01
C ILE A 181 -2.49 -19.36 11.96
N SER A 182 -2.87 -18.45 11.05
CA SER A 182 -4.27 -18.08 10.87
C SER A 182 -5.14 -19.26 10.44
N GLY A 183 -4.64 -20.13 9.56
CA GLY A 183 -5.28 -21.39 9.19
C GLY A 183 -5.50 -22.34 10.38
N ASN A 184 -4.50 -22.52 11.23
CA ASN A 184 -4.58 -23.37 12.42
C ASN A 184 -5.54 -22.81 13.48
N LEU A 185 -5.59 -21.49 13.63
CA LEU A 185 -6.42 -20.80 14.61
C LEU A 185 -7.84 -20.49 14.09
N SER A 186 -8.10 -20.72 12.79
CA SER A 186 -9.35 -20.32 12.11
C SER A 186 -9.71 -18.84 12.31
N CYS A 187 -8.70 -17.96 12.25
CA CYS A 187 -8.87 -16.51 12.35
C CYS A 187 -8.46 -15.81 11.05
N SER A 188 -8.81 -14.52 10.91
CA SER A 188 -8.35 -13.71 9.78
C SER A 188 -6.86 -13.44 9.89
N ARG A 189 -6.14 -13.72 8.80
CA ARG A 189 -4.71 -13.45 8.64
C ARG A 189 -4.40 -11.97 8.88
N GLU A 190 -5.21 -11.08 8.30
CA GLU A 190 -5.03 -9.63 8.35
C GLU A 190 -5.15 -9.08 9.78
N VAL A 191 -6.07 -9.64 10.57
CA VAL A 191 -6.23 -9.27 11.98
C VAL A 191 -5.02 -9.72 12.80
N LEU A 192 -4.56 -10.95 12.59
CA LEU A 192 -3.41 -11.51 13.30
C LEU A 192 -2.11 -10.75 12.95
N GLU A 193 -1.89 -10.46 11.67
CA GLU A 193 -0.78 -9.61 11.21
C GLU A 193 -0.82 -8.23 11.84
N SER A 194 -2.00 -7.57 11.82
CA SER A 194 -2.17 -6.23 12.38
C SER A 194 -1.86 -6.17 13.87
N ASP A 195 -2.27 -7.18 14.64
CA ASP A 195 -2.01 -7.24 16.09
C ASP A 195 -0.52 -7.46 16.40
N CYS A 196 0.15 -8.32 15.65
CA CYS A 196 1.60 -8.53 15.76
C CYS A 196 2.37 -7.29 15.36
N ILE A 197 2.05 -6.69 14.20
CA ILE A 197 2.69 -5.46 13.72
C ILE A 197 2.56 -4.34 14.77
N ARG A 198 1.36 -4.14 15.33
CA ARG A 198 1.15 -3.11 16.36
C ARG A 198 1.95 -3.41 17.62
N GLY A 199 1.96 -4.66 18.08
CA GLY A 199 2.74 -5.06 19.24
C GLY A 199 4.24 -4.82 19.04
N PHE A 200 4.77 -5.16 17.86
CA PHE A 200 6.15 -4.87 17.48
C PHE A 200 6.45 -3.37 17.48
N LEU A 201 5.62 -2.56 16.80
CA LEU A 201 5.82 -1.12 16.69
C LEU A 201 5.67 -0.39 18.04
N ASP A 202 4.85 -0.92 18.96
CA ASP A 202 4.76 -0.41 20.34
C ASP A 202 6.05 -0.63 21.13
N ASP A 203 6.79 -1.72 20.85
CA ASP A 203 8.03 -2.09 21.55
C ASP A 203 9.25 -1.33 21.00
N VAL A 204 9.36 -1.19 19.67
CA VAL A 204 10.51 -0.50 19.04
C VAL A 204 10.38 1.02 19.04
N GLY A 205 9.16 1.55 19.17
CA GLY A 205 8.87 2.97 19.24
C GLY A 205 8.95 3.72 17.90
N ASP A 206 8.41 4.94 17.87
CA ASP A 206 8.22 5.73 16.64
C ASP A 206 9.53 6.16 15.96
N ASP A 207 10.62 6.26 16.71
CA ASP A 207 11.92 6.67 16.17
C ASP A 207 12.52 5.61 15.24
N TRP A 208 12.14 4.34 15.41
CA TRP A 208 12.67 3.21 14.63
C TRP A 208 12.41 3.36 13.12
N SER A 209 11.26 3.91 12.74
CA SER A 209 10.87 4.12 11.34
C SER A 209 11.00 5.57 10.86
N ARG A 210 11.57 6.47 11.67
CA ARG A 210 11.56 7.92 11.41
C ARG A 210 12.27 8.32 10.12
N ASP A 211 13.47 7.78 9.84
CA ASP A 211 14.22 8.12 8.61
C ASP A 211 13.42 7.74 7.35
N LEU A 212 12.83 6.54 7.33
CA LEU A 212 12.00 6.09 6.21
C LEU A 212 10.81 7.05 6.00
N CYS A 213 10.08 7.36 7.06
CA CYS A 213 8.90 8.21 6.98
C CYS A 213 9.23 9.64 6.53
N GLU A 214 10.31 10.23 7.05
CA GLU A 214 10.76 11.56 6.64
C GLU A 214 11.19 11.58 5.16
N ASN A 215 11.86 10.53 4.69
CA ASN A 215 12.26 10.43 3.29
C ASN A 215 11.05 10.26 2.37
N ILE A 216 10.04 9.47 2.75
CA ILE A 216 8.77 9.36 2.00
C ILE A 216 8.06 10.71 1.97
N LYS A 217 7.91 11.38 3.12
CA LYS A 217 7.22 12.68 3.24
C LYS A 217 7.87 13.76 2.38
N LYS A 218 9.21 13.80 2.30
CA LYS A 218 9.95 14.73 1.43
C LYS A 218 9.69 14.56 -0.06
N GLN A 219 9.28 13.38 -0.51
CA GLN A 219 8.99 13.13 -1.93
C GLN A 219 7.53 13.45 -2.30
N ILE A 220 6.65 13.53 -1.30
CA ILE A 220 5.23 13.79 -1.49
C ILE A 220 4.93 15.29 -1.46
N ILE A 221 5.53 16.02 -0.51
CA ILE A 221 5.35 17.46 -0.26
C ILE A 221 6.21 18.31 -1.21
#